data_AF-A0A832TTX6-F1
#
_entry.id   AF-A0A832TTX6-F1
#
_cell.length_a   1.000
_cell.length_b   1.000
_cell.length_c   1.000
_cell.angle_alpha   90.00
_cell.angle_beta   90.00
_cell.angle_gamma   90.00
#
_symmetry.space_group_name_H-M   'P 1'
#
loop_
_entity.id
_entity.type
_entity.pdbx_description
1 polymer ?
#
loop_
_entity_poly.entity_id
_entity_poly.type
_entity_poly.pdbx_seq_one_letter_code
_entity_poly.pdbx_strand_id
1 'polypeptide(L)'
;MKDEKELVKLKGLYEHCWGMKPPNSQSIHVPYNLLTFLAKMAPKENTEEFIEEKLQSYGYLQKSQRSDEALRRRIHYAFNWVRDFEEIKETQTSLSNKEKTAISALIEVLEAENDPDKIQNAIFNSAKDNGIRPGEFFKALYMVLMGAPQGPRLGPYILAMGKQNVLDALKRALNSR
;
A
#
# COMPACT_ATOMS: atom_id res chain seq x y z
N MET A 1 -28.16 6.09 -0.23
CA MET A 1 -29.09 5.00 0.17
C MET A 1 -28.44 3.62 0.22
N LYS A 2 -27.66 3.18 -0.77
CA LYS A 2 -26.96 1.88 -0.72
C LYS A 2 -25.84 1.86 0.34
N ASP A 3 -25.03 2.92 0.38
CA ASP A 3 -23.94 3.08 1.35
C ASP A 3 -24.38 3.12 2.81
N GLU A 4 -25.53 3.72 3.11
CA GLU A 4 -26.00 3.86 4.50
C GLU A 4 -26.47 2.53 5.10
N LYS A 5 -27.21 1.72 4.32
CA LYS A 5 -27.61 0.37 4.73
C LYS A 5 -26.39 -0.55 4.87
N GLU A 6 -25.43 -0.43 3.98
CA GLU A 6 -24.19 -1.21 4.01
C GLU A 6 -23.32 -0.83 5.22
N LEU A 7 -23.21 0.47 5.53
CA LEU A 7 -22.52 0.96 6.71
C LEU A 7 -23.13 0.42 8.00
N VAL A 8 -24.46 0.45 8.14
CA VAL A 8 -25.16 -0.10 9.32
C VAL A 8 -24.87 -1.60 9.46
N LYS A 9 -24.90 -2.34 8.35
CA LYS A 9 -24.59 -3.78 8.34
C LYS A 9 -23.14 -4.05 8.78
N LEU A 10 -22.17 -3.33 8.21
CA LEU A 10 -20.75 -3.50 8.55
C LEU A 10 -20.45 -3.11 10.00
N LYS A 11 -21.09 -2.05 10.51
CA LYS A 11 -20.99 -1.65 11.91
C LYS A 11 -21.53 -2.74 12.85
N GLY A 12 -22.70 -3.30 12.55
CA GLY A 12 -23.27 -4.39 13.35
C GLY A 12 -22.40 -5.64 13.35
N LEU A 13 -21.82 -6.01 12.19
CA LEU A 13 -20.86 -7.12 12.10
C LEU A 13 -19.60 -6.86 12.93
N TYR A 14 -19.05 -5.64 12.86
CA TYR A 14 -17.90 -5.25 13.66
C TYR A 14 -18.20 -5.35 15.16
N GLU A 15 -19.31 -4.79 15.63
CA GLU A 15 -19.75 -4.89 17.03
C GLU A 15 -19.92 -6.35 17.45
N HIS A 16 -20.51 -7.19 16.59
CA HIS A 16 -20.69 -8.61 16.86
C HIS A 16 -19.35 -9.35 17.04
N CYS A 17 -18.35 -9.09 16.20
CA CYS A 17 -16.99 -9.65 16.34
C CYS A 17 -16.34 -9.29 17.69
N TRP A 18 -16.76 -8.18 18.29
CA TRP A 18 -16.28 -7.70 19.60
C TRP A 18 -17.22 -8.06 20.76
N GLY A 19 -18.20 -8.96 20.56
CA GLY A 19 -19.17 -9.29 21.60
C GLY A 19 -19.96 -8.08 22.09
N MET A 20 -20.28 -7.17 21.18
CA MET A 20 -20.93 -5.87 21.41
C MET A 20 -20.10 -4.89 22.27
N LYS A 21 -18.79 -5.13 22.45
CA LYS A 21 -17.86 -4.28 23.20
C LYS A 21 -16.63 -3.91 22.38
N PRO A 22 -16.79 -3.13 21.30
CA PRO A 22 -15.65 -2.71 20.49
C PRO A 22 -14.69 -1.79 21.29
N PRO A 23 -13.41 -1.70 20.90
CA PRO A 23 -12.47 -0.74 21.48
C PRO A 23 -12.99 0.70 21.40
N ASN A 24 -12.75 1.49 22.45
CA ASN A 24 -13.19 2.88 22.54
C ASN A 24 -12.45 3.84 21.58
N SER A 25 -11.30 3.42 21.06
CA SER A 25 -10.51 4.19 20.10
C SER A 25 -10.01 3.29 18.99
N GLN A 26 -9.82 3.88 17.81
CA GLN A 26 -9.24 3.19 16.68
C GLN A 26 -7.75 2.95 16.94
N SER A 27 -7.30 1.70 16.79
CA SER A 27 -5.86 1.39 16.77
C SER A 27 -5.18 2.09 15.60
N ILE A 28 -3.88 2.37 15.72
CA ILE A 28 -3.08 2.94 14.62
C ILE A 28 -3.29 2.12 13.34
N HIS A 29 -3.83 2.70 12.27
CA HIS A 29 -4.12 1.94 11.05
C HIS A 29 -3.00 2.14 10.02
N VAL A 30 -2.24 1.07 9.77
CA VAL A 30 -1.24 1.00 8.71
C VAL A 30 -1.68 -0.06 7.69
N PRO A 31 -1.64 0.23 6.39
CA PRO A 31 -1.94 -0.76 5.36
C PRO A 31 -0.98 -1.94 5.42
N TYR A 32 -1.50 -3.15 5.21
CA TYR A 32 -0.69 -4.35 5.42
C TYR A 32 0.44 -4.48 4.40
N ASN A 33 0.19 -4.14 3.12
CA ASN A 33 1.23 -4.12 2.08
C ASN A 33 2.38 -3.15 2.37
N LEU A 34 2.13 -2.10 3.15
CA LEU A 34 3.18 -1.21 3.63
C LEU A 34 3.98 -1.87 4.76
N LEU A 35 3.32 -2.54 5.71
CA LEU A 35 4.01 -3.30 6.77
C LEU A 35 4.88 -4.42 6.19
N THR A 36 4.42 -5.13 5.16
CA THR A 36 5.19 -6.18 4.49
C THR A 36 6.41 -5.61 3.77
N PHE A 37 6.27 -4.46 3.12
CA PHE A 37 7.42 -3.75 2.53
C PHE A 37 8.44 -3.36 3.61
N LEU A 38 7.97 -2.76 4.70
CA LEU A 38 8.84 -2.37 5.81
C LEU A 38 9.52 -3.58 6.46
N ALA A 39 8.81 -4.69 6.62
CA ALA A 39 9.36 -5.94 7.13
C ALA A 39 10.47 -6.49 6.22
N LYS A 40 10.34 -6.39 4.89
CA LYS A 40 11.39 -6.79 3.93
C LYS A 40 12.61 -5.88 3.98
N MET A 41 12.44 -4.60 4.30
CA MET A 41 13.51 -3.59 4.28
C MET A 41 14.18 -3.35 5.65
N ALA A 42 13.54 -3.75 6.74
CA ALA A 42 14.02 -3.48 8.07
C ALA A 42 15.34 -4.22 8.37
N PRO A 43 16.35 -3.53 8.93
CA PRO A 43 17.56 -4.18 9.43
C PRO A 43 17.21 -5.04 10.65
N LYS A 44 17.87 -6.20 10.80
CA LYS A 44 17.58 -7.16 11.88
C LYS A 44 17.90 -6.60 13.26
N GLU A 45 18.94 -5.80 13.34
CA GLU A 45 19.49 -5.25 14.58
C GLU A 45 18.62 -4.13 15.15
N ASN A 46 17.86 -3.43 14.30
CA ASN A 46 17.05 -2.29 14.70
C ASN A 46 15.69 -2.22 13.99
N THR A 47 15.00 -3.35 13.95
CA THR A 47 13.74 -3.50 13.21
C THR A 47 12.64 -2.56 13.71
N GLU A 48 12.39 -2.49 15.02
CA GLU A 48 11.26 -1.72 15.56
C GLU A 48 11.45 -0.22 15.34
N GLU A 49 12.63 0.33 15.64
CA GLU A 49 12.89 1.75 15.47
C GLU A 49 12.87 2.15 14.00
N PHE A 50 13.46 1.33 13.11
CA PHE A 50 13.39 1.57 11.67
C PHE A 50 11.94 1.65 11.16
N ILE A 51 11.08 0.71 11.56
CA ILE A 51 9.68 0.70 11.13
C ILE A 51 8.94 1.93 11.67
N GLU A 52 9.13 2.28 12.94
CA GLU A 52 8.51 3.46 13.54
C GLU A 52 8.93 4.75 12.84
N GLU A 53 10.23 4.93 12.56
CA GLU A 53 10.74 6.08 11.82
C GLU A 53 10.11 6.20 10.44
N LYS A 54 10.00 5.08 9.71
CA LYS A 54 9.34 5.07 8.39
C LYS A 54 7.87 5.41 8.51
N LEU A 55 7.16 4.81 9.45
CA LEU A 55 5.73 5.11 9.68
C LEU A 55 5.50 6.57 10.07
N GLN A 56 6.39 7.17 10.87
CA GLN A 56 6.36 8.61 11.16
C GLN A 56 6.61 9.43 9.89
N SER A 57 7.61 9.08 9.09
CA SER A 57 7.93 9.79 7.84
C SER A 57 6.80 9.74 6.81
N TYR A 58 5.99 8.68 6.83
CA TYR A 58 4.83 8.48 5.96
C TYR A 58 3.52 8.94 6.60
N GLY A 59 3.55 9.54 7.81
CA GLY A 59 2.39 10.12 8.48
C GLY A 59 1.42 9.12 9.12
N TYR A 60 1.83 7.86 9.34
CA TYR A 60 1.03 6.86 10.04
C TYR A 60 1.22 6.88 11.57
N LEU A 61 2.31 7.48 12.03
CA LEU A 61 2.60 7.71 13.44
C LEU A 61 2.90 9.19 13.68
N GLN A 62 2.45 9.72 14.80
CA GLN A 62 2.86 11.05 15.24
C GLN A 62 4.34 11.04 15.64
N LYS A 63 4.97 12.23 15.60
CA LYS A 63 6.36 12.37 16.04
C LYS A 63 6.52 11.88 17.47
N SER A 64 7.49 11.00 17.71
CA SER A 64 7.75 10.34 19.00
C SER A 64 6.67 9.36 19.48
N GLN A 65 5.62 9.10 18.70
CA GLN A 65 4.67 8.04 18.98
C GLN A 65 5.34 6.68 18.71
N ARG A 66 5.30 5.81 19.71
CA ARG A 66 5.76 4.42 19.62
C ARG A 66 4.63 3.50 19.17
N SER A 67 4.99 2.35 18.63
CA SER A 67 4.05 1.30 18.27
C SER A 67 3.31 0.81 19.51
N ASP A 68 1.97 0.77 19.42
CA ASP A 68 1.16 0.08 20.42
C ASP A 68 1.30 -1.44 20.26
N GLU A 69 0.74 -2.19 21.21
CA GLU A 69 0.80 -3.66 21.19
C GLU A 69 0.13 -4.24 19.93
N ALA A 70 -0.94 -3.62 19.44
CA ALA A 70 -1.68 -4.09 18.27
C ALA A 70 -0.88 -3.89 16.97
N LEU A 71 -0.17 -2.78 16.83
CA LEU A 71 0.73 -2.53 15.72
C LEU A 71 1.95 -3.44 15.77
N ARG A 72 2.58 -3.62 16.95
CA ARG A 72 3.68 -4.59 17.14
C ARG A 72 3.29 -6.00 16.71
N ARG A 73 2.10 -6.47 17.09
CA ARG A 73 1.59 -7.78 16.65
C ARG A 73 1.43 -7.86 15.13
N ARG A 74 0.89 -6.83 14.47
CA ARG A 74 0.74 -6.82 13.01
C ARG A 74 2.08 -6.71 12.28
N ILE A 75 3.06 -6.00 12.82
CA ILE A 75 4.44 -6.00 12.33
C ILE A 75 5.00 -7.42 12.38
N HIS A 76 4.87 -8.11 13.52
CA HIS A 76 5.28 -9.50 13.65
C HIS A 76 4.59 -10.43 12.64
N TYR A 77 3.28 -10.25 12.43
CA TYR A 77 2.57 -11.00 11.38
C TYR A 77 3.07 -10.68 9.98
N ALA A 78 3.41 -9.43 9.69
CA ALA A 78 3.98 -9.06 8.40
C ALA A 78 5.33 -9.77 8.18
N PHE A 79 6.18 -9.88 9.19
CA PHE A 79 7.42 -10.67 9.12
C PHE A 79 7.17 -12.15 8.81
N ASN A 80 6.18 -12.76 9.45
CA ASN A 80 5.82 -14.15 9.17
C ASN A 80 5.24 -14.29 7.75
N TRP A 81 4.38 -13.36 7.33
CA TRP A 81 3.74 -13.39 6.03
C TRP A 81 4.76 -13.23 4.90
N VAL A 82 5.73 -12.32 4.99
CA VAL A 82 6.74 -12.12 3.93
C VAL A 82 7.71 -13.29 3.77
N ARG A 83 7.78 -14.19 4.76
CA ARG A 83 8.54 -15.45 4.68
C ARG A 83 7.80 -16.50 3.84
N ASP A 84 6.47 -16.51 3.96
CA ASP A 84 5.64 -17.61 3.45
C ASP A 84 4.90 -17.21 2.16
N PHE A 85 4.79 -15.91 1.85
CA PHE A 85 4.01 -15.37 0.72
C PHE A 85 4.75 -14.26 -0.03
N GLU A 86 4.67 -14.33 -1.36
CA GLU A 86 5.23 -13.31 -2.25
C GLU A 86 4.17 -12.36 -2.84
N GLU A 87 2.90 -12.77 -2.88
CA GLU A 87 1.85 -12.08 -3.64
C GLU A 87 1.38 -10.75 -3.02
N ILE A 88 1.37 -9.69 -3.83
CA ILE A 88 0.73 -8.42 -3.47
C ILE A 88 -0.75 -8.49 -3.83
N LYS A 89 -1.63 -8.20 -2.88
CA LYS A 89 -3.05 -7.92 -3.17
C LYS A 89 -3.25 -6.45 -3.48
N GLU A 90 -3.78 -6.15 -4.65
CA GLU A 90 -4.22 -4.81 -5.02
C GLU A 90 -5.47 -4.40 -4.22
N THR A 91 -5.62 -3.10 -4.00
CA THR A 91 -6.89 -2.54 -3.53
C THR A 91 -7.74 -2.17 -4.72
N GLN A 92 -9.02 -2.55 -4.69
CA GLN A 92 -9.98 -2.12 -5.70
C GLN A 92 -10.22 -0.62 -5.58
N THR A 93 -9.86 0.12 -6.63
CA THR A 93 -9.96 1.57 -6.68
C THR A 93 -10.54 1.98 -8.03
N SER A 94 -11.39 3.01 -8.03
CA SER A 94 -11.86 3.60 -9.29
C SER A 94 -10.71 4.36 -9.96
N LEU A 95 -10.32 3.90 -11.14
CA LEU A 95 -9.29 4.52 -11.98
C LEU A 95 -9.96 5.21 -13.17
N SER A 96 -9.58 6.47 -13.42
CA SER A 96 -9.96 7.20 -14.62
C SER A 96 -9.35 6.58 -15.87
N ASN A 97 -9.92 6.89 -17.05
CA ASN A 97 -9.37 6.41 -18.32
C ASN A 97 -7.91 6.84 -18.53
N LYS A 98 -7.55 8.06 -18.13
CA LYS A 98 -6.16 8.54 -18.22
C LYS A 98 -5.22 7.72 -17.33
N GLU A 99 -5.62 7.46 -16.08
CA GLU A 99 -4.82 6.65 -15.14
C GLU A 99 -4.66 5.21 -15.65
N LYS A 100 -5.70 4.62 -16.25
CA LYS A 100 -5.61 3.29 -16.88
C LYS A 100 -4.61 3.26 -18.04
N THR A 101 -4.63 4.27 -18.91
CA THR A 101 -3.65 4.38 -20.00
C THR A 101 -2.22 4.55 -19.47
N ALA A 102 -2.03 5.41 -18.46
CA ALA A 102 -0.72 5.62 -17.83
C ALA A 102 -0.20 4.36 -17.11
N ILE A 103 -1.07 3.61 -16.42
CA ILE A 103 -0.69 2.32 -15.80
C ILE A 103 -0.31 1.31 -16.89
N SER A 104 -1.03 1.26 -18.01
CA SER A 104 -0.70 0.36 -19.12
C SER A 104 0.68 0.68 -19.72
N ALA A 105 0.98 1.95 -19.96
CA ALA A 105 2.30 2.38 -20.43
C ALA A 105 3.41 2.08 -19.40
N LEU A 106 3.12 2.26 -18.11
CA LEU A 106 4.07 1.94 -17.05
C LEU A 106 4.37 0.43 -16.99
N ILE A 107 3.36 -0.43 -17.17
CA ILE A 107 3.52 -1.89 -17.20
C ILE A 107 4.54 -2.29 -18.27
N GLU A 108 4.45 -1.74 -19.48
CA GLU A 108 5.39 -2.03 -20.57
C GLU A 108 6.85 -1.68 -20.20
N VAL A 109 7.06 -0.53 -19.54
CA VAL A 109 8.40 -0.13 -19.08
C VAL A 109 8.92 -1.04 -17.97
N LEU A 110 8.04 -1.40 -17.02
CA LEU A 110 8.38 -2.25 -15.88
C LEU A 110 8.76 -3.67 -16.30
N GLU A 111 8.26 -4.18 -17.43
CA GLU A 111 8.64 -5.50 -17.93
C GLU A 111 10.16 -5.59 -18.24
N ALA A 112 10.76 -4.51 -18.76
CA ALA A 112 12.17 -4.48 -19.14
C ALA A 112 13.12 -3.85 -18.10
N GLU A 113 12.66 -2.90 -17.28
CA GLU A 113 13.52 -2.15 -16.36
C GLU A 113 13.63 -2.80 -14.98
N ASN A 114 14.82 -2.74 -14.35
CA ASN A 114 15.08 -3.27 -13.01
C ASN A 114 15.83 -2.28 -12.10
N ASP A 115 16.22 -1.10 -12.61
CA ASP A 115 16.84 -0.06 -11.80
C ASP A 115 15.78 0.78 -11.06
N PRO A 116 15.87 0.91 -9.72
CA PRO A 116 14.85 1.59 -8.93
C PRO A 116 14.69 3.08 -9.27
N ASP A 117 15.76 3.78 -9.65
CA ASP A 117 15.69 5.20 -9.98
C ASP A 117 15.11 5.41 -11.39
N LYS A 118 15.44 4.55 -12.35
CA LYS A 118 14.80 4.54 -13.67
C LYS A 118 13.33 4.16 -13.59
N ILE A 119 12.95 3.19 -12.76
CA ILE A 119 11.54 2.87 -12.49
C ILE A 119 10.82 4.10 -11.90
N GLN A 120 11.43 4.75 -10.92
CA GLN A 120 10.85 5.97 -10.34
C GLN A 120 10.62 7.03 -11.42
N ASN A 121 11.60 7.26 -12.30
CA ASN A 121 11.50 8.20 -13.41
C ASN A 121 10.45 7.78 -14.44
N ALA A 122 10.31 6.49 -14.73
CA ALA A 122 9.27 5.97 -15.61
C ALA A 122 7.85 6.28 -15.11
N ILE A 123 7.63 6.22 -13.79
CA ILE A 123 6.36 6.62 -13.18
C ILE A 123 6.07 8.11 -13.42
N PHE A 124 7.08 8.97 -13.24
CA PHE A 124 6.95 10.40 -13.52
C PHE A 124 6.66 10.68 -15.00
N ASN A 125 7.36 10.01 -15.92
CA ASN A 125 7.19 10.21 -17.35
C ASN A 125 5.82 9.71 -17.81
N SER A 126 5.40 8.52 -17.39
CA SER A 126 4.07 7.98 -17.71
C SER A 126 2.94 8.93 -17.28
N ALA A 127 3.05 9.56 -16.11
CA ALA A 127 2.10 10.58 -15.69
C ALA A 127 2.07 11.78 -16.65
N LYS A 128 3.25 12.32 -16.99
CA LYS A 128 3.38 13.50 -17.87
C LYS A 128 2.85 13.22 -19.27
N ASP A 129 3.23 12.08 -19.85
CA ASP A 129 2.87 11.70 -21.22
C ASP A 129 1.36 11.50 -21.39
N ASN A 130 0.66 11.18 -20.30
CA ASN A 130 -0.79 11.04 -20.25
C ASN A 130 -1.52 12.29 -19.72
N GLY A 131 -0.81 13.40 -19.52
CA GLY A 131 -1.39 14.66 -19.04
C GLY A 131 -1.99 14.57 -17.65
N ILE A 132 -1.36 13.79 -16.76
CA ILE A 132 -1.71 13.63 -15.34
C ILE A 132 -0.64 14.35 -14.51
N ARG A 133 -1.04 15.02 -13.43
CA ARG A 133 -0.05 15.58 -12.49
C ARG A 133 0.67 14.41 -11.81
N PRO A 134 2.02 14.41 -11.71
CA PRO A 134 2.74 13.29 -11.13
C PRO A 134 2.23 12.89 -9.75
N GLY A 135 1.96 13.86 -8.86
CA GLY A 135 1.43 13.57 -7.53
C GLY A 135 0.08 12.84 -7.51
N GLU A 136 -0.79 13.10 -8.49
CA GLU A 136 -2.06 12.37 -8.64
C GLU A 136 -1.82 10.94 -9.09
N PHE A 137 -0.91 10.73 -10.04
CA PHE A 137 -0.57 9.40 -10.51
C PHE A 137 0.12 8.56 -9.43
N PHE A 138 1.05 9.15 -8.66
CA PHE A 138 1.63 8.50 -7.48
C PHE A 138 0.55 8.09 -6.48
N LYS A 139 -0.41 8.98 -6.20
CA LYS A 139 -1.53 8.66 -5.30
C LYS A 139 -2.37 7.50 -5.84
N ALA A 140 -2.67 7.45 -7.15
CA ALA A 140 -3.38 6.33 -7.76
C ALA A 140 -2.62 5.01 -7.59
N LEU A 141 -1.31 5.00 -7.82
CA LEU A 141 -0.47 3.82 -7.63
C LEU A 141 -0.38 3.39 -6.16
N TYR A 142 -0.28 4.33 -5.21
CA TYR A 142 -0.34 3.99 -3.78
C TYR A 142 -1.69 3.40 -3.38
N MET A 143 -2.78 3.96 -3.91
CA MET A 143 -4.11 3.42 -3.66
C MET A 143 -4.23 1.99 -4.20
N VAL A 144 -3.76 1.72 -5.43
CA VAL A 144 -3.78 0.37 -6.01
C VAL A 144 -2.88 -0.60 -5.23
N LEU A 145 -1.62 -0.25 -4.98
CA LEU A 145 -0.63 -1.18 -4.44
C LEU A 145 -0.67 -1.32 -2.92
N MET A 146 -1.18 -0.31 -2.21
CA MET A 146 -1.16 -0.28 -0.75
C MET A 146 -2.52 0.02 -0.13
N GLY A 147 -3.50 0.50 -0.88
CA GLY A 147 -4.78 0.94 -0.32
C GLY A 147 -4.69 2.24 0.48
N ALA A 148 -3.67 3.06 0.22
CA ALA A 148 -3.41 4.30 0.94
C ALA A 148 -3.02 5.45 0.01
N PRO A 149 -3.23 6.72 0.43
CA PRO A 149 -2.97 7.87 -0.44
C PRO A 149 -1.48 8.22 -0.58
N GLN A 150 -0.62 7.67 0.28
CA GLN A 150 0.81 7.97 0.32
C GLN A 150 1.63 6.81 0.90
N GLY A 151 2.92 6.78 0.57
CA GLY A 151 3.81 5.69 0.94
C GLY A 151 5.29 5.94 0.61
N PRO A 152 6.13 4.89 0.65
CA PRO A 152 7.54 4.94 0.28
C PRO A 152 7.74 5.30 -1.20
N ARG A 153 8.97 5.63 -1.60
CA ARG A 153 9.32 5.71 -3.03
C ARG A 153 8.94 4.41 -3.75
N LEU A 154 8.20 4.54 -4.85
CA LEU A 154 7.64 3.39 -5.58
C LEU A 154 8.71 2.56 -6.30
N GLY A 155 9.79 3.16 -6.81
CA GLY A 155 10.87 2.41 -7.47
C GLY A 155 11.46 1.29 -6.60
N PRO A 156 12.03 1.63 -5.42
CA PRO A 156 12.49 0.62 -4.46
C PRO A 156 11.39 -0.33 -3.97
N TYR A 157 10.17 0.19 -3.76
CA TYR A 157 9.02 -0.62 -3.34
C TYR A 157 8.71 -1.73 -4.37
N ILE A 158 8.68 -1.39 -5.66
CA ILE A 158 8.35 -2.33 -6.73
C ILE A 158 9.31 -3.51 -6.75
N LEU A 159 10.60 -3.25 -6.59
CA LEU A 159 11.62 -4.29 -6.56
C LEU A 159 11.54 -5.13 -5.28
N ALA A 160 11.41 -4.48 -4.13
CA ALA A 160 11.34 -5.16 -2.84
C ALA A 160 10.13 -6.10 -2.73
N MET A 161 9.00 -5.71 -3.31
CA MET A 161 7.77 -6.51 -3.27
C MET A 161 7.68 -7.55 -4.40
N GLY A 162 8.70 -7.60 -5.27
CA GLY A 162 8.71 -8.45 -6.45
C GLY A 162 8.07 -7.75 -7.64
N LYS A 163 8.87 -7.46 -8.66
CA LYS A 163 8.44 -6.76 -9.87
C LYS A 163 7.26 -7.43 -10.56
N GLN A 164 7.29 -8.76 -10.66
CA GLN A 164 6.21 -9.54 -11.25
C GLN A 164 4.91 -9.43 -10.45
N ASN A 165 4.99 -9.49 -9.11
CA ASN A 165 3.81 -9.35 -8.24
C ASN A 165 3.16 -7.98 -8.41
N VAL A 166 3.96 -6.91 -8.57
CA VAL A 166 3.44 -5.58 -8.85
C VAL A 166 2.81 -5.51 -10.24
N LEU A 167 3.47 -6.04 -11.27
CA LEU A 167 2.92 -6.09 -12.62
C LEU A 167 1.55 -6.77 -12.64
N ASP A 168 1.42 -7.91 -11.95
CA ASP A 168 0.17 -8.65 -11.88
C ASP A 168 -0.91 -7.87 -11.12
N ALA A 169 -0.56 -7.21 -10.01
CA ALA A 169 -1.47 -6.34 -9.27
C ALA A 169 -1.97 -5.16 -10.12
N LEU A 170 -1.09 -4.51 -10.88
CA LEU A 170 -1.46 -3.42 -11.80
C LEU A 170 -2.36 -3.94 -12.93
N LYS A 171 -2.05 -5.11 -13.52
CA LYS A 171 -2.88 -5.75 -14.55
C LYS A 171 -4.27 -6.10 -14.02
N ARG A 172 -4.39 -6.58 -12.78
CA ARG A 172 -5.70 -6.84 -12.13
C ARG A 172 -6.47 -5.54 -11.88
N ALA A 173 -5.81 -4.47 -11.44
CA ALA A 173 -6.44 -3.17 -11.23
C ALA A 173 -6.99 -2.53 -12.52
N LEU A 174 -6.38 -2.80 -13.68
CA LEU A 174 -6.94 -2.38 -14.98
C LEU A 174 -8.26 -3.07 -15.32
N ASN A 175 -8.44 -4.30 -14.82
CA ASN A 175 -9.59 -5.16 -15.09
C ASN A 175 -10.72 -5.04 -14.06
N SER A 176 -10.48 -4.40 -12.91
CA SER A 176 -11.53 -4.14 -11.91
C SER A 176 -12.57 -3.15 -12.44
N ARG A 177 -13.84 -3.55 -12.39
CA ARG A 177 -15.01 -2.76 -12.82
C ARG A 177 -15.40 -1.70 -11.81
#